data_AF-A0A239DSR0-F1
#
_entry.id   AF-A0A239DSR0-F1
#
_cell.length_a   1.000
_cell.length_b   1.000
_cell.length_c   1.000
_cell.angle_alpha   90.00
_cell.angle_beta   90.00
_cell.angle_gamma   90.00
#
_symmetry.space_group_name_H-M   'P 1'
#
loop_
_entity.id
_entity.type
_entity.pdbx_description
1 polymer ?
#
loop_
_entity_poly.entity_id
_entity_poly.type
_entity_poly.pdbx_seq_one_letter_code
_entity_poly.pdbx_strand_id
1 'polypeptide(L)'
;MSDHFEIVISCFLGADTPDHVLDELRWHLGSVEQRPAHLGEETAPYPLLYPDPEGRLPGGDVARLRLHRNATTADGRHEWGLYVRTCYVDDEMGEVGTVLDLIAPYVSGEGPRYGGGVRDILNGDLPGIITFADGGYAIGRW
;
A
#
# COMPACT_ATOMS: atom_id res chain seq x y z
N MET A 1 -21.44 -14.05 -7.55
CA MET A 1 -20.45 -13.28 -8.33
C MET A 1 -19.69 -12.48 -7.31
N SER A 2 -18.37 -12.63 -7.25
CA SER A 2 -17.53 -11.83 -6.36
C SER A 2 -17.26 -10.49 -7.02
N ASP A 3 -17.41 -9.43 -6.25
CA ASP A 3 -17.08 -8.08 -6.72
C ASP A 3 -15.57 -7.92 -6.77
N HIS A 4 -15.06 -7.19 -7.76
CA HIS A 4 -13.62 -6.96 -7.93
C HIS A 4 -13.33 -5.48 -7.79
N PHE A 5 -12.32 -5.18 -6.98
CA PHE A 5 -11.93 -3.83 -6.65
C PHE A 5 -10.51 -3.55 -7.11
N GLU A 6 -10.33 -2.39 -7.74
CA GLU A 6 -9.03 -1.78 -7.89
C GLU A 6 -8.67 -1.08 -6.58
N ILE A 7 -7.54 -1.47 -6.00
CA ILE A 7 -6.95 -0.84 -4.84
C ILE A 7 -5.73 -0.06 -5.30
N VAL A 8 -5.72 1.23 -5.00
CA VAL A 8 -4.56 2.10 -5.16
C VAL A 8 -4.08 2.49 -3.77
N ILE A 9 -2.79 2.24 -3.49
CA ILE A 9 -2.10 2.77 -2.31
C ILE A 9 -0.97 3.68 -2.82
N SER A 10 -0.97 4.94 -2.41
CA SER A 10 0.06 5.89 -2.79
C SER A 10 0.38 6.80 -1.61
N CYS A 11 1.60 6.69 -1.10
CA CYS A 11 2.08 7.51 -0.01
C CYS A 11 3.61 7.64 -0.02
N PHE A 12 4.13 8.55 0.78
CA PHE A 12 5.54 8.62 1.12
C PHE A 12 5.73 8.12 2.55
N LEU A 13 6.74 7.29 2.78
CA LEU A 13 7.19 6.92 4.12
C LEU A 13 8.44 7.74 4.47
N GLY A 14 8.63 8.01 5.76
CA GLY A 14 9.79 8.75 6.25
C GLY A 14 11.11 8.06 5.89
N ALA A 15 12.20 8.84 5.72
CA ALA A 15 13.53 8.30 5.44
C ALA A 15 13.97 7.25 6.48
N ASP A 16 13.60 7.49 7.73
CA ASP A 16 13.96 6.70 8.91
C ASP A 16 12.98 5.54 9.15
N THR A 17 12.17 5.17 8.16
CA THR A 17 11.30 3.98 8.24
C THR A 17 12.16 2.76 8.59
N PRO A 18 11.83 1.99 9.64
CA PRO A 18 12.65 0.87 10.07
C PRO A 18 12.87 -0.18 8.98
N ASP A 19 14.07 -0.76 8.94
CA ASP A 19 14.42 -1.76 7.93
C ASP A 19 13.47 -2.96 7.91
N HIS A 20 13.00 -3.43 9.07
CA HIS A 20 12.05 -4.55 9.14
C HIS A 20 10.73 -4.25 8.42
N VAL A 21 10.22 -3.02 8.53
CA VAL A 21 9.01 -2.56 7.82
C VAL A 21 9.27 -2.51 6.32
N LEU A 22 10.44 -2.00 5.91
CA LEU A 22 10.83 -1.95 4.49
C LEU A 22 11.01 -3.36 3.91
N ASP A 23 11.54 -4.29 4.67
CA ASP A 23 11.72 -5.69 4.26
C ASP A 23 10.38 -6.42 4.11
N GLU A 24 9.46 -6.22 5.07
CA GLU A 24 8.08 -6.72 4.97
C GLU A 24 7.36 -6.13 3.75
N LEU A 25 7.48 -4.82 3.51
CA LEU A 25 6.93 -4.20 2.31
C LEU A 25 7.53 -4.77 1.04
N ARG A 26 8.86 -4.91 0.95
CA ARG A 26 9.51 -5.50 -0.23
C ARG A 26 9.00 -6.91 -0.51
N TRP A 27 8.76 -7.70 0.53
CA TRP A 27 8.20 -9.03 0.40
C TRP A 27 6.75 -8.99 -0.10
N HIS A 28 5.89 -8.18 0.51
CA HIS A 28 4.51 -8.00 0.05
C HIS A 28 4.42 -7.51 -1.39
N LEU A 29 5.33 -6.65 -1.83
CA LEU A 29 5.40 -6.13 -3.21
C LEU A 29 6.00 -7.12 -4.21
N GLY A 30 6.45 -8.30 -3.77
CA GLY A 30 7.13 -9.28 -4.62
C GLY A 30 8.53 -8.91 -5.07
N SER A 31 9.14 -7.89 -4.43
CA SER A 31 10.51 -7.47 -4.75
C SER A 31 11.56 -8.41 -4.17
N VAL A 32 11.20 -9.18 -3.15
CA VAL A 32 12.00 -10.27 -2.57
C VAL A 32 11.11 -11.50 -2.39
N GLU A 33 11.63 -12.68 -2.71
CA GLU A 33 10.88 -13.94 -2.60
C GLU A 33 10.83 -14.45 -1.15
N GLN A 34 11.89 -14.21 -0.38
CA GLN A 34 12.02 -14.74 0.97
C GLN A 34 11.14 -13.98 1.96
N ARG A 35 10.27 -14.71 2.66
CA ARG A 35 9.48 -14.17 3.76
C ARG A 35 10.40 -13.64 4.88
N PRO A 36 10.19 -12.41 5.39
CA PRO A 36 11.00 -11.87 6.47
C PRO A 36 10.92 -12.74 7.74
N ALA A 37 12.07 -13.03 8.34
CA ALA A 37 12.17 -13.92 9.50
C ALA A 37 11.55 -13.36 10.79
N HIS A 38 11.27 -12.06 10.84
CA HIS A 38 10.66 -11.40 12.00
C HIS A 38 9.14 -11.53 12.04
N LEU A 39 8.51 -11.97 10.94
CA LEU A 39 7.06 -12.21 10.90
C LEU A 39 6.74 -13.48 11.69
N GLY A 40 5.79 -13.36 12.63
CA GLY A 40 5.25 -14.52 13.35
C GLY A 40 4.54 -15.48 12.38
N GLU A 41 4.40 -16.75 12.74
CA GLU A 41 3.77 -17.76 11.87
C GLU A 41 2.35 -17.38 11.44
N GLU A 42 1.63 -16.63 12.28
CA GLU A 42 0.26 -16.17 12.02
C GLU A 42 0.17 -14.78 11.35
N THR A 43 1.28 -14.07 11.19
CA THR A 43 1.32 -12.73 10.57
C THR A 43 1.50 -12.83 9.07
N ALA A 44 0.44 -12.55 8.30
CA ALA A 44 0.40 -12.52 6.83
C ALA A 44 1.12 -13.74 6.19
N PRO A 45 0.40 -14.85 5.92
CA PRO A 45 1.05 -16.07 5.42
C PRO A 45 1.60 -15.97 4.00
N TYR A 46 1.22 -14.95 3.23
CA TYR A 46 1.66 -14.70 1.85
C TYR A 46 1.79 -13.20 1.51
N PRO A 47 2.50 -12.86 0.42
CA PRO A 47 2.56 -11.49 -0.10
C PRO A 47 1.18 -10.96 -0.50
N LEU A 48 0.81 -9.76 -0.04
CA LEU A 48 -0.51 -9.16 -0.27
C LEU A 48 -0.51 -8.20 -1.47
N LEU A 49 0.62 -7.59 -1.82
CA LEU A 49 0.69 -6.55 -2.86
C LEU A 49 1.43 -7.04 -4.11
N TYR A 50 1.55 -8.35 -4.28
CA TYR A 50 2.28 -8.96 -5.37
C TYR A 50 1.52 -8.72 -6.69
N PRO A 51 2.12 -8.07 -7.70
CA PRO A 51 1.42 -7.81 -8.96
C PRO A 51 1.02 -9.11 -9.66
N ASP A 52 -0.26 -9.28 -9.95
CA ASP A 52 -0.74 -10.41 -10.75
C ASP A 52 -0.48 -10.15 -12.25
N PRO A 53 0.35 -10.95 -12.94
CA PRO A 53 0.59 -10.81 -14.38
C PRO A 53 -0.66 -11.11 -15.22
N GLU A 54 -1.63 -11.85 -14.68
CA GLU A 54 -2.91 -12.17 -15.32
C GLU A 54 -4.05 -11.25 -14.81
N GLY A 55 -3.69 -10.20 -14.06
CA GLY A 55 -4.61 -9.30 -13.40
C GLY A 55 -5.62 -8.63 -14.34
N ARG A 56 -6.82 -8.35 -13.81
CA ARG A 56 -7.95 -7.82 -14.57
C ARG A 56 -7.85 -6.33 -14.89
N LEU A 57 -6.87 -5.63 -14.32
CA LEU A 57 -6.75 -4.19 -14.45
C LEU A 57 -6.21 -3.80 -15.83
N PRO A 58 -6.87 -2.86 -16.54
CA PRO A 58 -6.28 -2.26 -17.73
C PRO A 58 -4.91 -1.65 -17.41
N GLY A 59 -3.88 -2.02 -18.16
CA GLY A 59 -2.50 -1.60 -17.89
C GLY A 59 -1.77 -2.40 -16.80
N GLY A 60 -2.43 -3.41 -16.22
CA GLY A 60 -1.88 -4.35 -15.25
C GLY A 60 -1.71 -3.79 -13.84
N ASP A 61 -1.25 -4.68 -12.98
CA ASP A 61 -0.90 -4.39 -11.60
C ASP A 61 0.47 -3.73 -11.51
N VAL A 62 0.65 -2.86 -10.51
CA VAL A 62 1.91 -2.15 -10.25
C VAL A 62 2.18 -2.18 -8.76
N ALA A 63 3.39 -2.57 -8.37
CA ALA A 63 3.87 -2.50 -7.01
C ALA A 63 5.29 -1.93 -7.02
N ARG A 64 5.51 -0.79 -6.37
CA ARG A 64 6.81 -0.11 -6.37
C ARG A 64 7.08 0.56 -5.04
N LEU A 65 8.29 0.32 -4.53
CA LEU A 65 8.88 1.04 -3.41
C LEU A 65 10.24 1.59 -3.85
N ARG A 66 10.44 2.90 -3.74
CA ARG A 66 11.68 3.55 -4.16
C ARG A 66 12.06 4.68 -3.23
N LEU A 67 13.35 4.80 -2.93
CA LEU A 67 13.88 5.96 -2.23
C LEU A 67 13.91 7.14 -3.21
N HIS A 68 13.23 8.22 -2.86
CA HIS A 68 13.20 9.46 -3.60
C HIS A 68 13.81 10.59 -2.78
N ARG A 69 14.43 11.55 -3.47
CA ARG A 69 14.78 12.83 -2.87
C ARG A 69 13.65 13.81 -3.14
N ASN A 70 12.98 14.27 -2.09
CA ASN A 70 11.89 15.22 -2.21
C ASN A 70 12.43 16.63 -2.48
N ALA A 71 12.46 17.01 -3.76
CA ALA A 71 12.93 18.30 -4.23
C ALA A 71 12.07 19.50 -3.78
N THR A 72 10.87 19.26 -3.22
CA THR A 72 9.98 20.33 -2.73
C THR A 72 10.22 20.70 -1.27
N THR A 73 10.97 19.88 -0.52
CA THR A 73 11.40 20.22 0.84
C THR A 73 12.68 21.06 0.79
N ALA A 74 12.79 22.09 1.63
CA ALA A 74 13.95 22.99 1.67
C ALA A 74 15.28 22.25 1.89
N ASP A 75 15.24 21.14 2.64
CA ASP A 75 16.41 20.33 2.97
C ASP A 75 16.67 19.21 1.93
N GLY A 76 15.76 19.04 0.95
CA GLY A 76 15.82 17.95 -0.02
C GLY A 76 15.81 16.56 0.65
N ARG A 77 14.91 16.36 1.61
CA ARG A 77 14.82 15.14 2.43
C ARG A 77 14.56 13.91 1.57
N HIS A 78 15.10 12.77 2.00
CA HIS A 78 14.80 11.49 1.37
C HIS A 78 13.51 10.92 1.92
N GLU A 79 12.71 10.28 1.09
CA GLU A 79 11.44 9.64 1.46
C GLU A 79 11.26 8.39 0.61
N TRP A 80 10.64 7.35 1.17
CA TRP A 80 10.30 6.16 0.42
C TRP A 80 8.95 6.36 -0.27
N GLY A 81 8.95 6.48 -1.59
CA GLY A 81 7.72 6.50 -2.38
C GLY A 81 7.17 5.09 -2.53
N LEU A 82 5.98 4.86 -1.98
CA LEU A 82 5.18 3.66 -2.16
C LEU A 82 4.07 3.93 -3.17
N TYR A 83 3.98 3.09 -4.19
CA TYR A 83 2.86 3.08 -5.12
C TYR A 83 2.46 1.64 -5.42
N VAL A 84 1.21 1.32 -5.11
CA VAL A 84 0.57 0.04 -5.43
C VAL A 84 -0.73 0.30 -6.17
N ARG A 85 -0.97 -0.51 -7.19
CA ARG A 85 -2.24 -0.64 -7.91
C ARG A 85 -2.47 -2.11 -8.17
N THR A 86 -3.51 -2.69 -7.59
CA THR A 86 -3.77 -4.13 -7.68
C THR A 86 -5.26 -4.44 -7.64
N CYS A 87 -5.63 -5.63 -8.10
CA CYS A 87 -7.01 -6.13 -8.12
C CYS A 87 -7.27 -7.06 -6.94
N TYR A 88 -8.30 -6.78 -6.16
CA TYR A 88 -8.74 -7.63 -5.05
C TYR A 88 -10.18 -8.07 -5.28
N VAL A 89 -10.55 -9.26 -4.79
CA VAL A 89 -11.97 -9.60 -4.62
C VAL A 89 -12.48 -9.12 -3.26
N ASP A 90 -13.80 -8.95 -3.14
CA ASP A 90 -14.48 -8.55 -1.90
C ASP A 90 -14.02 -9.32 -0.65
N ASP A 91 -13.85 -10.63 -0.75
CA ASP A 91 -13.43 -11.49 0.36
C ASP A 91 -12.00 -11.21 0.86
N GLU A 92 -11.13 -10.67 0.00
CA GLU A 92 -9.71 -10.39 0.31
C GLU A 92 -9.51 -8.94 0.80
N MET A 93 -10.53 -8.09 0.71
CA MET A 93 -10.44 -6.67 1.06
C MET A 93 -9.98 -6.42 2.50
N GLY A 94 -10.27 -7.35 3.42
CA GLY A 94 -9.81 -7.26 4.80
C GLY A 94 -8.29 -7.36 4.95
N GLU A 95 -7.61 -8.03 4.01
CA GLU A 95 -6.17 -8.26 4.08
C GLU A 95 -5.36 -7.00 3.77
N VAL A 96 -5.92 -6.09 2.96
CA VAL A 96 -5.36 -4.76 2.70
C VAL A 96 -5.12 -3.99 4.01
N GLY A 97 -5.99 -4.21 5.01
CA GLY A 97 -5.84 -3.60 6.34
C GLY A 97 -4.49 -3.91 6.98
N THR A 98 -3.97 -5.13 6.82
CA THR A 98 -2.68 -5.56 7.36
C THR A 98 -1.53 -4.69 6.85
N VAL A 99 -1.52 -4.40 5.55
CA VAL A 99 -0.50 -3.55 4.93
C VAL A 99 -0.68 -2.10 5.37
N LEU A 100 -1.92 -1.63 5.46
CA LEU A 100 -2.21 -0.26 5.89
C LEU A 100 -1.80 -0.03 7.35
N ASP A 101 -2.04 -1.00 8.24
CA ASP A 101 -1.59 -1.00 9.63
C ASP A 101 -0.05 -0.99 9.72
N LEU A 102 0.62 -1.76 8.86
CA LEU A 102 2.09 -1.79 8.78
C LEU A 102 2.68 -0.42 8.43
N ILE A 103 2.09 0.30 7.46
CA ILE A 103 2.70 1.51 6.91
C ILE A 103 2.21 2.81 7.56
N ALA A 104 0.98 2.85 8.07
CA ALA A 104 0.37 4.07 8.58
C ALA A 104 1.23 4.82 9.62
N PRO A 105 1.93 4.15 10.56
CA PRO A 105 2.81 4.82 11.52
C PRO A 105 4.00 5.57 10.90
N TYR A 106 4.37 5.21 9.68
CA TYR A 106 5.59 5.68 9.01
C TYR A 106 5.32 6.63 7.84
N VAL A 107 4.06 6.90 7.53
CA VAL A 107 3.69 7.86 6.47
C VAL A 107 4.22 9.25 6.82
N SER A 108 4.86 9.89 5.84
CA SER A 108 5.56 11.15 6.05
C SER A 108 4.64 12.36 6.03
N GLY A 109 5.01 13.34 6.87
CA GLY A 109 4.43 14.66 6.96
C GLY A 109 3.21 14.77 7.89
N GLU A 110 2.79 16.01 8.15
CA GLU A 110 1.75 16.34 9.12
C GLU A 110 0.35 16.38 8.50
N GLY A 111 -0.67 16.09 9.31
CA GLY A 111 -2.09 16.17 8.97
C GLY A 111 -2.62 15.04 8.06
N PRO A 112 -3.92 15.05 7.74
CA PRO A 112 -4.54 14.06 6.87
C PRO A 112 -3.97 14.07 5.45
N ARG A 113 -3.66 12.89 4.91
CA ARG A 113 -3.07 12.72 3.57
C ARG A 113 -3.82 11.71 2.76
N TYR A 114 -4.05 12.04 1.48
CA TYR A 114 -4.54 11.08 0.51
C TYR A 114 -3.56 9.92 0.40
N GLY A 115 -4.07 8.71 0.63
CA GLY A 115 -3.34 7.45 0.59
C GLY A 115 -3.70 6.57 -0.60
N GLY A 116 -4.62 7.01 -1.45
CA GLY A 116 -5.17 6.21 -2.55
C GLY A 116 -6.66 5.95 -2.42
N GLY A 117 -7.17 4.90 -3.06
CA GLY A 117 -8.60 4.63 -3.10
C GLY A 117 -8.95 3.23 -3.54
N VAL A 118 -10.20 2.87 -3.27
CA VAL A 118 -10.85 1.61 -3.63
C VAL A 118 -11.89 1.93 -4.67
N ARG A 119 -11.84 1.24 -5.82
CA ARG A 119 -12.78 1.43 -6.94
C ARG A 119 -13.35 0.10 -7.41
N ASP A 120 -14.67 0.01 -7.55
CA ASP A 120 -15.32 -1.12 -8.22
C ASP A 120 -14.92 -1.14 -9.71
N ILE A 121 -14.38 -2.27 -10.17
CA ILE A 121 -13.86 -2.40 -11.54
C ILE A 121 -14.99 -2.45 -12.59
N LEU A 122 -16.17 -2.97 -12.23
CA LEU A 122 -17.30 -3.14 -13.14
C LEU A 122 -18.14 -1.86 -13.25
N ASN A 123 -18.42 -1.22 -12.12
CA ASN A 123 -19.32 -0.08 -12.05
C ASN A 123 -18.57 1.27 -12.04
N GLY A 124 -17.27 1.26 -11.74
CA GLY A 124 -16.45 2.48 -11.62
C GLY A 124 -16.72 3.29 -10.35
N ASP A 125 -17.60 2.81 -9.48
CA ASP A 125 -17.92 3.43 -8.19
C ASP A 125 -16.66 3.48 -7.31
N LEU A 126 -16.49 4.57 -6.56
CA LEU A 126 -15.38 4.76 -5.63
C LEU A 126 -15.87 4.52 -4.19
N PRO A 127 -15.99 3.25 -3.73
CA PRO A 127 -16.54 2.94 -2.43
C PRO A 127 -15.73 3.50 -1.26
N GLY A 128 -14.45 3.84 -1.45
CA GLY A 128 -13.63 4.42 -0.39
C GLY A 128 -12.37 5.11 -0.85
N ILE A 129 -11.96 6.12 -0.09
CA ILE A 129 -10.65 6.77 -0.19
C ILE A 129 -9.87 6.47 1.07
N ILE A 130 -8.62 6.08 0.88
CA ILE A 130 -7.67 5.83 1.97
C ILE A 130 -7.10 7.19 2.38
N THR A 131 -7.18 7.50 3.66
CA THR A 131 -6.58 8.70 4.25
C THR A 131 -5.69 8.29 5.40
N PHE A 132 -4.42 8.71 5.39
CA PHE A 132 -3.49 8.53 6.51
C PHE A 132 -3.51 9.75 7.42
N ALA A 133 -3.55 9.54 8.72
CA ALA A 133 -3.48 10.60 9.73
C ALA A 133 -3.02 10.03 11.08
N ASP A 134 -2.17 10.76 11.79
CA ASP A 134 -1.78 10.49 13.18
C ASP A 134 -1.27 9.05 13.43
N GLY A 135 -0.55 8.49 12.45
CA GLY A 135 -0.02 7.13 12.49
C GLY A 135 -1.04 6.02 12.23
N GLY A 136 -2.28 6.37 11.90
CA GLY A 136 -3.34 5.46 11.50
C GLY A 136 -3.87 5.77 10.09
N TYR A 137 -4.93 5.06 9.72
CA TYR A 137 -5.64 5.29 8.46
C TYR A 137 -7.15 5.18 8.64
N ALA A 138 -7.88 5.78 7.71
CA ALA A 138 -9.31 5.61 7.55
C ALA A 138 -9.64 5.34 6.08
N ILE A 139 -10.65 4.51 5.85
CA ILE A 139 -11.25 4.30 4.53
C ILE A 139 -12.67 4.84 4.60
N GLY A 140 -12.91 5.96 3.91
CA GLY A 140 -14.19 6.66 3.95
C GLY A 140 -14.70 7.02 2.56
N ARG A 141 -16.02 7.22 2.44
CA ARG A 141 -16.61 7.85 1.25
C ARG A 141 -16.39 9.36 1.31
N TRP A 142 -16.10 9.98 0.16
CA TRP A 142 -16.06 11.44 0.03
C TRP A 142 -17.44 12.00 -0.29
#